data_AF-A0A1F9QT47-F1
#
_entry.id   AF-A0A1F9QT47-F1
#
_cell.length_a   1.000
_cell.length_b   1.000
_cell.length_c   1.000
_cell.angle_alpha   90.00
_cell.angle_beta   90.00
_cell.angle_gamma   90.00
#
_symmetry.space_group_name_H-M   'P 1'
#
loop_
_entity.id
_entity.type
_entity.pdbx_description
1 polymer ?
#
loop_
_entity_poly.entity_id
_entity_poly.type
_entity_poly.pdbx_seq_one_letter_code
_entity_poly.pdbx_strand_id
1 'polypeptide(L)'
;MLKDIFPVKLIFRPTDTFTEIARGRTGWAWPLGIYAAAAIASAALLAAAPPEFLAKAAGGLPPPAGGFTVYLLTGLPGGLAFAFFSCALLSGFASVLRSGRLMFRVPLPAAAAAVYAFFFVARYNAGAAGPAGWAAAACALGLAAWAALREPRAYLRLVKAFLSLSMFAAAASAAGAGALLAGTPDAYPAAEYFFSFLSVAWLVKAAMALTGLSAARAFAAAVPALLGAAAFAFSLLALGLVGPEVFHLLLLM
;
A
#
# COMPACT_ATOMS: atom_id res chain seq x y z
N MET A 1 -28.39 12.07 3.19
CA MET A 1 -28.45 10.71 2.62
C MET A 1 -27.14 10.28 1.96
N LEU A 2 -26.60 11.01 0.96
CA LEU A 2 -25.30 10.63 0.33
C LEU A 2 -24.09 10.59 1.28
N LYS A 3 -24.07 11.42 2.33
CA LYS A 3 -22.97 11.48 3.32
C LYS A 3 -22.84 10.23 4.20
N ASP A 4 -23.85 9.36 4.18
CA ASP A 4 -23.87 8.12 4.97
C ASP A 4 -23.42 6.90 4.15
N ILE A 5 -23.25 7.06 2.83
CA ILE A 5 -22.71 6.03 1.94
C ILE A 5 -21.21 5.87 2.22
N PHE A 6 -20.75 4.62 2.39
CA PHE A 6 -19.43 4.32 2.94
C PHE A 6 -18.26 5.03 2.22
N PRO A 7 -18.09 4.97 0.88
CA PRO A 7 -17.03 5.71 0.18
C PRO A 7 -17.03 7.23 0.44
N VAL A 8 -18.22 7.85 0.42
CA VAL A 8 -18.38 9.29 0.65
C VAL A 8 -18.03 9.63 2.10
N LYS A 9 -18.53 8.82 3.04
CA LYS A 9 -18.25 8.97 4.47
C LYS A 9 -16.77 8.79 4.79
N LEU A 10 -16.08 7.86 4.12
CA LEU A 10 -14.63 7.67 4.28
C LEU A 10 -13.84 8.95 3.96
N ILE A 11 -14.24 9.68 2.90
CA ILE A 11 -13.58 10.91 2.47
C ILE A 11 -13.92 12.06 3.43
N PHE A 12 -15.20 12.30 3.70
CA PHE A 12 -15.63 13.50 4.42
C PHE A 12 -15.69 13.34 5.95
N ARG A 13 -15.79 12.11 6.46
CA ARG A 13 -15.86 11.78 7.90
C ARG A 13 -14.99 10.57 8.25
N PRO A 14 -13.66 10.62 7.97
CA PRO A 14 -12.77 9.48 8.16
C PRO A 14 -12.75 8.94 9.59
N THR A 15 -12.77 9.84 10.60
CA THR A 15 -12.77 9.43 12.00
C THR A 15 -13.98 8.56 12.34
N ASP A 16 -15.17 8.94 11.88
CA ASP A 16 -16.40 8.18 12.13
C ASP A 16 -16.34 6.82 11.43
N THR A 17 -15.90 6.81 10.16
CA THR A 17 -15.76 5.58 9.36
C THR A 17 -14.76 4.61 9.99
N PHE A 18 -13.58 5.06 10.37
CA PHE A 18 -12.58 4.19 11.01
C PHE A 18 -13.02 3.76 12.41
N THR A 19 -13.78 4.58 13.15
CA THR A 19 -14.39 4.17 14.42
C THR A 19 -15.43 3.06 14.23
N GLU A 20 -16.22 3.10 13.17
CA GLU A 20 -17.17 2.03 12.84
C GLU A 20 -16.48 0.73 12.46
N ILE A 21 -15.38 0.82 11.68
CA ILE A 21 -14.50 -0.32 11.38
C ILE A 21 -13.89 -0.87 12.68
N ALA A 22 -13.40 0.00 13.57
CA ALA A 22 -12.85 -0.36 14.88
C ALA A 22 -13.87 -1.13 15.72
N ARG A 23 -15.13 -0.71 15.68
CA ARG A 23 -16.24 -1.34 16.40
C ARG A 23 -16.79 -2.60 15.71
N GLY A 24 -16.27 -2.95 14.53
CA GLY A 24 -16.71 -4.13 13.78
C GLY A 24 -18.07 -3.98 13.10
N ARG A 25 -18.60 -2.75 12.99
CA ARG A 25 -19.90 -2.48 12.35
C ARG A 25 -19.82 -2.50 10.82
N THR A 26 -18.60 -2.39 10.27
CA THR A 26 -18.36 -2.41 8.83
C THR A 26 -18.09 -3.84 8.34
N GLY A 27 -18.95 -4.34 7.44
CA GLY A 27 -18.74 -5.59 6.72
C GLY A 27 -17.59 -5.54 5.71
N TRP A 28 -17.29 -6.65 5.05
CA TRP A 28 -16.21 -6.74 4.04
C TRP A 28 -16.61 -6.26 2.65
N ALA A 29 -17.91 -6.17 2.36
CA ALA A 29 -18.41 -5.84 1.02
C ALA A 29 -17.87 -4.51 0.49
N TRP A 30 -17.93 -3.44 1.29
CA TRP A 30 -17.43 -2.12 0.87
C TRP A 30 -15.90 -2.07 0.70
N PRO A 31 -15.07 -2.48 1.68
CA PRO A 31 -13.62 -2.52 1.50
C PRO A 31 -13.17 -3.32 0.28
N LEU A 32 -13.71 -4.54 0.09
CA LEU A 32 -13.36 -5.39 -1.05
C LEU A 32 -13.88 -4.82 -2.37
N GLY A 33 -15.10 -4.30 -2.39
CA GLY A 33 -15.69 -3.71 -3.58
C GLY A 33 -14.95 -2.47 -4.06
N ILE A 34 -14.55 -1.59 -3.13
CA ILE A 34 -13.74 -0.39 -3.44
C ILE A 34 -12.36 -0.80 -3.95
N TYR A 35 -11.72 -1.77 -3.29
CA TYR A 35 -10.43 -2.30 -3.73
C TYR A 35 -10.50 -2.90 -5.14
N ALA A 36 -11.47 -3.77 -5.42
CA ALA A 36 -11.64 -4.38 -6.73
C ALA A 36 -11.98 -3.32 -7.80
N ALA A 37 -12.85 -2.36 -7.49
CA ALA A 37 -13.19 -1.27 -8.41
C ALA A 37 -11.98 -0.39 -8.73
N ALA A 38 -11.16 -0.06 -7.72
CA ALA A 38 -9.92 0.68 -7.92
C ALA A 38 -8.94 -0.09 -8.80
N ALA A 39 -8.73 -1.40 -8.53
CA ALA A 39 -7.86 -2.25 -9.33
C ALA A 39 -8.34 -2.34 -10.80
N ILE A 40 -9.64 -2.49 -11.03
CA ILE A 40 -10.23 -2.48 -12.38
C ILE A 40 -10.02 -1.12 -13.04
N ALA A 41 -10.22 -0.01 -12.32
CA ALA A 41 -10.06 1.33 -12.85
C ALA A 41 -8.62 1.61 -13.29
N SER A 42 -7.61 1.30 -12.46
CA SER A 42 -6.22 1.53 -12.86
C SER A 42 -5.78 0.54 -13.95
N ALA A 43 -6.24 -0.71 -13.93
CA ALA A 43 -5.97 -1.66 -15.03
C ALA A 43 -6.56 -1.17 -16.37
N ALA A 44 -7.78 -0.60 -16.35
CA ALA A 44 -8.41 -0.02 -17.53
C ALA A 44 -7.67 1.23 -18.02
N LEU A 45 -7.26 2.11 -17.10
CA LEU A 45 -6.49 3.31 -17.43
C LEU A 45 -5.16 2.96 -18.09
N LEU A 46 -4.41 2.02 -17.50
CA LEU A 46 -3.13 1.59 -18.04
C LEU A 46 -3.28 0.89 -19.39
N ALA A 47 -4.34 0.10 -19.58
CA ALA A 47 -4.62 -0.55 -20.86
C ALA A 47 -5.06 0.44 -21.96
N ALA A 48 -5.68 1.55 -21.59
CA ALA A 48 -6.14 2.58 -22.52
C ALA A 48 -5.06 3.62 -22.85
N ALA A 49 -4.07 3.80 -21.97
CA ALA A 49 -3.01 4.78 -22.16
C ALA A 49 -2.06 4.37 -23.30
N PRO A 50 -1.73 5.27 -24.25
CA PRO A 50 -0.72 5.01 -25.26
C PRO A 50 0.64 4.70 -24.63
N PRO A 51 1.44 3.78 -25.20
CA PRO A 51 2.77 3.44 -24.67
C PRO A 51 3.69 4.65 -24.53
N GLU A 52 3.60 5.63 -25.43
CA GLU A 52 4.36 6.88 -25.38
C GLU A 52 3.98 7.77 -24.18
N PHE A 53 2.70 7.76 -23.80
CA PHE A 53 2.22 8.48 -22.63
C PHE A 53 2.77 7.83 -21.36
N LEU A 54 2.69 6.50 -21.27
CA LEU A 54 3.22 5.73 -20.15
C LEU A 54 4.73 5.87 -20.03
N ALA A 55 5.47 5.83 -21.14
CA ALA A 55 6.92 6.01 -21.15
C ALA A 55 7.34 7.40 -20.61
N LYS A 56 6.59 8.45 -20.95
CA LYS A 56 6.83 9.81 -20.43
C LYS A 56 6.45 9.93 -18.95
N ALA A 57 5.34 9.31 -18.53
CA ALA A 57 4.89 9.32 -17.15
C ALA A 57 5.80 8.49 -16.22
N ALA A 58 6.44 7.42 -16.73
CA ALA A 58 7.24 6.47 -15.95
C ALA A 58 8.63 6.99 -15.53
N GLY A 59 9.03 8.21 -15.90
CA GLY A 59 10.25 8.84 -15.39
C GLY A 59 11.56 8.08 -15.69
N GLY A 60 11.61 7.36 -16.82
CA GLY A 60 12.78 6.58 -17.24
C GLY A 60 12.72 5.08 -16.91
N LEU A 61 11.65 4.62 -16.27
CA LEU A 61 11.35 3.20 -16.10
C LEU A 61 10.66 2.62 -17.36
N PRO A 62 10.95 1.37 -17.77
CA PRO A 62 10.29 0.77 -18.92
C PRO A 62 8.77 0.67 -18.67
N PRO A 63 7.92 1.07 -19.64
CA PRO A 63 6.47 1.04 -19.45
C PRO A 63 5.99 -0.41 -19.24
N PRO A 64 4.95 -0.63 -18.43
CA PRO A 64 4.42 -1.97 -18.21
C PRO A 64 3.91 -2.54 -19.54
N ALA A 65 4.44 -3.67 -20.00
CA ALA A 65 3.92 -4.35 -21.17
C ALA A 65 2.70 -5.21 -20.81
N GLY A 66 1.83 -5.44 -21.79
CA GLY A 66 0.60 -6.22 -21.61
C GLY A 66 -0.66 -5.42 -21.89
N GLY A 67 -1.77 -5.88 -21.32
CA GLY A 67 -3.08 -5.24 -21.47
C GLY A 67 -3.93 -5.46 -20.23
N PHE A 68 -5.18 -5.02 -20.28
CA PHE A 68 -6.11 -5.00 -19.15
C PHE A 68 -6.07 -6.27 -18.28
N THR A 69 -6.17 -7.45 -18.90
CA THR A 69 -6.18 -8.74 -18.19
C THR A 69 -4.88 -9.00 -17.44
N VAL A 70 -3.73 -8.70 -18.05
CA VAL A 70 -2.41 -8.85 -17.41
C VAL A 70 -2.31 -7.91 -16.21
N TYR A 71 -2.73 -6.65 -16.39
CA TYR A 71 -2.70 -5.63 -15.33
C TYR A 71 -3.61 -5.99 -14.16
N LEU A 72 -4.82 -6.49 -14.44
CA LEU A 72 -5.77 -6.88 -13.41
C LEU A 72 -5.32 -8.15 -12.67
N LEU A 73 -4.90 -9.19 -13.40
CA LEU A 73 -4.50 -10.48 -12.80
C LEU A 73 -3.23 -10.40 -11.97
N THR A 74 -2.39 -9.39 -12.21
CA THR A 74 -1.14 -9.21 -11.49
C THR A 74 -1.26 -8.13 -10.40
N GLY A 75 -1.92 -7.02 -10.70
CA GLY A 75 -2.15 -5.92 -9.76
C GLY A 75 -3.07 -6.28 -8.60
N LEU A 76 -4.12 -7.08 -8.84
CA LEU A 76 -5.08 -7.45 -7.79
C LEU A 76 -4.49 -8.39 -6.72
N PRO A 77 -3.84 -9.52 -7.03
CA PRO A 77 -3.19 -10.32 -5.99
C PRO A 77 -1.98 -9.63 -5.38
N GLY A 78 -1.20 -8.88 -6.17
CA GLY A 78 -0.03 -8.17 -5.66
C GLY A 78 -0.41 -7.03 -4.70
N GLY A 79 -1.45 -6.25 -5.02
CA GLY A 79 -1.94 -5.19 -4.14
C GLY A 79 -2.55 -5.75 -2.85
N LEU A 80 -3.21 -6.91 -2.90
CA LEU A 80 -3.65 -7.61 -1.69
C LEU A 80 -2.47 -8.06 -0.84
N ALA A 81 -1.45 -8.68 -1.44
CA ALA A 81 -0.24 -9.10 -0.73
C ALA A 81 0.45 -7.91 -0.06
N PHE A 82 0.57 -6.78 -0.77
CA PHE A 82 1.08 -5.53 -0.23
C PHE A 82 0.24 -5.01 0.94
N ALA A 83 -1.08 -4.99 0.82
CA ALA A 83 -1.99 -4.53 1.88
C ALA A 83 -1.89 -5.42 3.12
N PHE A 84 -1.92 -6.74 2.96
CA PHE A 84 -1.78 -7.69 4.07
C PHE A 84 -0.43 -7.55 4.77
N PHE A 85 0.66 -7.49 4.02
CA PHE A 85 2.00 -7.35 4.59
C PHE A 85 2.19 -5.99 5.30
N SER A 86 1.71 -4.89 4.69
CA SER A 86 1.70 -3.56 5.30
C SER A 86 0.94 -3.54 6.62
N CYS A 87 -0.28 -4.10 6.66
CA CYS A 87 -1.10 -4.15 7.86
C CYS A 87 -0.50 -5.05 8.95
N ALA A 88 0.18 -6.12 8.57
CA ALA A 88 0.89 -7.00 9.49
C ALA A 88 2.05 -6.26 10.18
N LEU A 89 2.90 -5.59 9.39
CA LEU A 89 3.97 -4.74 9.93
C LEU A 89 3.43 -3.61 10.80
N LEU A 90 2.38 -2.92 10.34
CA LEU A 90 1.74 -1.84 11.09
C LEU A 90 1.19 -2.32 12.43
N SER A 91 0.51 -3.47 12.47
CA SER A 91 0.04 -4.10 13.71
C SER A 91 1.20 -4.41 14.67
N GLY A 92 2.28 -4.99 14.13
CA GLY A 92 3.49 -5.31 14.90
C GLY A 92 4.14 -4.05 15.48
N PHE A 93 4.40 -3.05 14.64
CA PHE A 93 4.99 -1.77 15.06
C PHE A 93 4.10 -1.01 16.04
N ALA A 94 2.78 -1.03 15.83
CA ALA A 94 1.83 -0.42 16.76
C ALA A 94 1.92 -1.03 18.16
N SER A 95 2.11 -2.35 18.26
CA SER A 95 2.28 -3.03 19.56
C SER A 95 3.56 -2.58 20.28
N VAL A 96 4.67 -2.42 19.55
CA VAL A 96 5.96 -1.95 20.09
C VAL A 96 5.89 -0.48 20.51
N LEU A 97 5.14 0.32 19.74
CA LEU A 97 4.98 1.76 19.95
C LEU A 97 3.83 2.10 20.89
N ARG A 98 3.16 1.12 21.52
CA ARG A 98 2.02 1.40 22.41
C ARG A 98 2.44 2.05 23.74
N SER A 99 3.64 1.79 24.21
CA SER A 99 4.13 2.27 25.51
C SER A 99 5.57 2.79 25.44
N GLY A 100 6.06 3.33 26.56
CA GLY A 100 7.43 3.88 26.67
C GLY A 100 7.65 5.19 25.92
N ARG A 101 8.87 5.74 25.98
CA ARG A 101 9.21 6.99 25.29
C ARG A 101 9.40 6.75 23.78
N LEU A 102 8.69 7.54 22.98
CA LEU A 102 8.66 7.39 21.52
C LEU A 102 10.07 7.46 20.90
N MET A 103 10.89 8.42 21.33
CA MET A 103 12.28 8.63 20.86
C MET A 103 13.15 7.34 20.87
N PHE A 104 12.92 6.43 21.83
CA PHE A 104 13.69 5.19 21.94
C PHE A 104 13.06 4.00 21.21
N ARG A 105 11.80 4.14 20.79
CA ARG A 105 11.03 3.05 20.17
C ARG A 105 10.88 3.23 18.67
N VAL A 106 10.82 4.46 18.15
CA VAL A 106 10.79 4.75 16.69
C VAL A 106 11.98 4.17 15.92
N PRO A 107 13.22 4.19 16.46
CA PRO A 107 14.34 3.60 15.75
C PRO A 107 14.14 2.11 15.45
N LEU A 108 13.33 1.38 16.24
CA LEU A 108 13.13 -0.07 16.04
C LEU A 108 12.34 -0.38 14.75
N PRO A 109 11.11 0.14 14.53
CA PRO A 109 10.42 0.00 13.24
C PRO A 109 11.20 0.55 12.06
N ALA A 110 11.85 1.71 12.23
CA ALA A 110 12.63 2.34 11.17
C ALA A 110 13.84 1.48 10.79
N ALA A 111 14.58 0.96 11.77
CA ALA A 111 15.70 0.05 11.55
C ALA A 111 15.23 -1.28 10.95
N ALA A 112 14.10 -1.83 11.38
CA ALA A 112 13.57 -3.07 10.80
C ALA A 112 13.26 -2.91 9.30
N ALA A 113 12.58 -1.82 8.92
CA ALA A 113 12.31 -1.50 7.53
C ALA A 113 13.60 -1.20 6.74
N ALA A 114 14.52 -0.43 7.32
CA ALA A 114 15.77 -0.05 6.69
C ALA A 114 16.72 -1.23 6.50
N VAL A 115 16.83 -2.12 7.49
CA VAL A 115 17.64 -3.35 7.43
C VAL A 115 17.08 -4.26 6.34
N TYR A 116 15.76 -4.45 6.32
CA TYR A 116 15.11 -5.26 5.29
C TYR A 116 15.35 -4.69 3.88
N ALA A 117 15.18 -3.37 3.71
CA ALA A 117 15.48 -2.69 2.45
C ALA A 117 16.96 -2.77 2.07
N PHE A 118 17.88 -2.54 3.01
CA PHE A 118 19.32 -2.54 2.79
C PHE A 118 19.84 -3.91 2.34
N PHE A 119 19.46 -4.98 3.03
CA PHE A 119 19.85 -6.34 2.64
C PHE A 119 19.33 -6.72 1.25
N PHE A 120 18.21 -6.12 0.83
CA PHE A 120 17.65 -6.35 -0.48
C PHE A 120 18.35 -5.51 -1.57
N VAL A 121 18.50 -4.20 -1.36
CA VAL A 121 19.16 -3.27 -2.31
C VAL A 121 20.64 -3.63 -2.51
N ALA A 122 21.37 -3.92 -1.42
CA ALA A 122 22.77 -4.34 -1.51
C ALA A 122 22.95 -5.64 -2.33
N ARG A 123 21.90 -6.46 -2.42
CA ARG A 123 21.90 -7.73 -3.16
C ARG A 123 21.34 -7.62 -4.58
N TYR A 124 20.44 -6.67 -4.84
CA TYR A 124 20.00 -6.30 -6.20
C TYR A 124 21.20 -5.94 -7.09
N ASN A 125 22.15 -5.18 -6.52
CA ASN A 125 23.38 -4.80 -7.22
C ASN A 125 24.40 -5.96 -7.38
N ALA A 126 24.19 -7.11 -6.73
CA ALA A 126 25.14 -8.22 -6.72
C ALA A 126 24.79 -9.37 -7.69
N GLY A 127 23.65 -9.31 -8.39
CA GLY A 127 23.20 -10.34 -9.32
C GLY A 127 22.67 -11.61 -8.62
N ALA A 128 21.42 -11.95 -8.89
CA ALA A 128 20.65 -13.08 -8.35
C ALA A 128 20.53 -13.13 -6.81
N ALA A 129 19.29 -13.12 -6.33
CA ALA A 129 18.97 -13.28 -4.92
C ALA A 129 19.33 -14.68 -4.38
N GLY A 130 20.61 -14.89 -4.04
CA GLY A 130 21.02 -16.15 -3.38
C GLY A 130 20.49 -16.27 -1.94
N PRO A 131 20.91 -17.30 -1.19
CA PRO A 131 20.23 -17.81 0.01
C PRO A 131 19.90 -16.78 1.11
N ALA A 132 20.76 -15.76 1.28
CA ALA A 132 20.55 -14.71 2.28
C ALA A 132 19.34 -13.80 1.99
N GLY A 133 19.02 -13.56 0.71
CA GLY A 133 17.84 -12.77 0.32
C GLY A 133 16.54 -13.52 0.62
N TRP A 134 16.52 -14.83 0.32
CA TRP A 134 15.43 -15.72 0.70
C TRP A 134 15.26 -15.84 2.21
N ALA A 135 16.36 -15.92 2.96
CA ALA A 135 16.32 -15.92 4.42
C ALA A 135 15.75 -14.60 4.97
N ALA A 136 16.17 -13.44 4.44
CA ALA A 136 15.64 -12.14 4.84
C ALA A 136 14.14 -12.00 4.53
N ALA A 137 13.71 -12.41 3.34
CA ALA A 137 12.29 -12.43 2.95
C ALA A 137 11.47 -13.38 3.85
N ALA A 138 11.97 -14.58 4.13
CA ALA A 138 11.32 -15.54 5.02
C ALA A 138 11.22 -15.00 6.47
N CYS A 139 12.27 -14.36 6.98
CA CYS A 139 12.25 -13.71 8.29
C CYS A 139 11.24 -12.55 8.33
N ALA A 140 11.18 -11.72 7.28
CA ALA A 140 10.22 -10.63 7.19
C ALA A 140 8.78 -11.15 7.14
N LEU A 141 8.52 -12.20 6.36
CA LEU A 141 7.22 -12.89 6.32
C LEU A 141 6.87 -13.53 7.66
N GLY A 142 7.82 -14.19 8.33
CA GLY A 142 7.63 -14.77 9.65
C GLY A 142 7.29 -13.73 10.71
N LEU A 143 7.97 -12.58 10.69
CA LEU A 143 7.69 -11.45 11.58
C LEU A 143 6.31 -10.82 11.30
N ALA A 144 5.96 -10.65 10.03
CA ALA A 144 4.65 -10.17 9.62
C ALA A 144 3.54 -11.15 10.05
N ALA A 145 3.72 -12.45 9.79
CA ALA A 145 2.78 -13.49 10.20
C ALA A 145 2.61 -13.53 11.73
N TRP A 146 3.70 -13.48 12.49
CA TRP A 146 3.64 -13.40 13.94
C TRP A 146 2.90 -12.14 14.43
N ALA A 147 3.17 -10.98 13.82
CA ALA A 147 2.50 -9.72 14.17
C ALA A 147 1.00 -9.74 13.87
N ALA A 148 0.59 -10.39 12.77
CA ALA A 148 -0.81 -10.60 12.42
C ALA A 148 -1.51 -11.57 13.39
N LEU A 149 -0.84 -12.63 13.83
CA LEU A 149 -1.38 -13.63 14.76
C LEU A 149 -1.48 -13.12 16.21
N ARG A 150 -0.65 -12.15 16.59
CA ARG A 150 -0.66 -11.59 17.96
C ARG A 150 -1.91 -10.76 18.26
N GLU A 151 -2.37 -9.95 17.30
CA GLU A 151 -3.57 -9.11 17.44
C GLU A 151 -4.49 -9.25 16.21
N PRO A 152 -5.10 -10.43 15.99
CA PRO A 152 -5.79 -10.75 14.75
C PRO A 152 -6.99 -9.83 14.47
N ARG A 153 -7.66 -9.36 15.53
CA ARG A 153 -8.76 -8.40 15.40
C ARG A 153 -8.28 -7.02 14.93
N ALA A 154 -7.16 -6.53 15.48
CA ALA A 154 -6.60 -5.24 15.07
C ALA A 154 -6.07 -5.33 13.63
N TYR A 155 -5.37 -6.42 13.31
CA TYR A 155 -4.88 -6.73 11.97
C TYR A 155 -6.01 -6.74 10.92
N LEU A 156 -7.06 -7.54 11.10
CA LEU A 156 -8.16 -7.60 10.13
C LEU A 156 -8.90 -6.27 9.95
N ARG A 157 -8.99 -5.47 11.02
CA ARG A 157 -9.59 -4.13 10.94
C ARG A 157 -8.68 -3.15 10.20
N LEU A 158 -7.36 -3.24 10.39
CA LEU A 158 -6.37 -2.48 9.62
C LEU A 158 -6.46 -2.85 8.14
N VAL A 159 -6.57 -4.14 7.81
CA VAL A 159 -6.76 -4.59 6.42
C VAL A 159 -8.02 -3.99 5.82
N LYS A 160 -9.17 -4.03 6.51
CA LYS A 160 -10.40 -3.39 6.03
C LYS A 160 -10.21 -1.90 5.77
N ALA A 161 -9.56 -1.19 6.69
CA ALA A 161 -9.30 0.22 6.52
C ALA A 161 -8.39 0.47 5.32
N PHE A 162 -7.30 -0.29 5.19
CA PHE A 162 -6.34 -0.19 4.09
C PHE A 162 -7.01 -0.42 2.73
N LEU A 163 -7.80 -1.49 2.59
CA LEU A 163 -8.56 -1.76 1.36
C LEU A 163 -9.58 -0.65 1.05
N SER A 164 -10.15 -0.02 2.07
CA SER A 164 -11.05 1.12 1.88
C SER A 164 -10.31 2.35 1.35
N LEU A 165 -9.01 2.52 1.67
CA LEU A 165 -8.18 3.61 1.15
C LEU A 165 -7.96 3.52 -0.36
N SER A 166 -8.25 2.38 -1.01
CA SER A 166 -8.23 2.24 -2.47
C SER A 166 -9.21 3.19 -3.16
N MET A 167 -10.12 3.84 -2.42
CA MET A 167 -10.89 4.97 -2.93
C MET A 167 -9.98 6.11 -3.44
N PHE A 168 -8.83 6.34 -2.81
CA PHE A 168 -7.84 7.31 -3.27
C PHE A 168 -7.12 6.83 -4.54
N ALA A 169 -6.85 5.53 -4.67
CA ALA A 169 -6.33 4.97 -5.91
C ALA A 169 -7.36 5.11 -7.05
N ALA A 170 -8.64 4.84 -6.80
CA ALA A 170 -9.70 5.08 -7.79
C ALA A 170 -9.81 6.56 -8.19
N ALA A 171 -9.66 7.49 -7.24
CA ALA A 171 -9.63 8.92 -7.51
C ALA A 171 -8.38 9.35 -8.30
N ALA A 172 -7.22 8.75 -8.00
CA ALA A 172 -5.99 8.91 -8.77
C ALA A 172 -6.19 8.43 -10.22
N SER A 173 -6.80 7.26 -10.43
CA SER A 173 -7.10 6.75 -11.76
C SER A 173 -8.07 7.65 -12.53
N ALA A 174 -9.06 8.24 -11.85
CA ALA A 174 -9.95 9.21 -12.48
C ALA A 174 -9.21 10.50 -12.90
N ALA A 175 -8.32 11.01 -12.04
CA ALA A 175 -7.48 12.16 -12.36
C ALA A 175 -6.46 11.85 -13.47
N GLY A 176 -5.87 10.65 -13.44
CA GLY A 176 -4.95 10.14 -14.45
C GLY A 176 -5.64 9.95 -15.81
N ALA A 177 -6.91 9.50 -15.84
CA ALA A 177 -7.72 9.49 -17.05
C ALA A 177 -7.94 10.92 -17.60
N GLY A 178 -8.15 11.90 -16.72
CA GLY A 178 -8.19 13.31 -17.10
C GLY A 178 -6.88 13.80 -17.72
N ALA A 179 -5.74 13.46 -17.11
CA ALA A 179 -4.40 13.78 -17.64
C ALA A 179 -4.13 13.12 -18.99
N LEU A 180 -4.59 11.87 -19.17
CA LEU A 180 -4.52 11.14 -20.42
C LEU A 180 -5.35 11.84 -21.52
N LEU A 181 -6.60 12.20 -21.21
CA LEU A 181 -7.48 12.91 -22.15
C LEU A 181 -6.95 14.30 -22.53
N ALA A 182 -6.26 14.97 -21.59
CA ALA A 182 -5.61 16.26 -21.83
C ALA A 182 -4.26 16.14 -22.57
N GLY A 183 -3.72 14.92 -22.74
CA GLY A 183 -2.40 14.71 -23.34
C GLY A 183 -1.24 15.23 -22.48
N THR A 184 -1.42 15.33 -21.17
CA THR A 184 -0.45 15.91 -20.22
C THR A 184 0.18 14.82 -19.35
N PRO A 185 1.25 14.13 -19.83
CA PRO A 185 1.87 13.03 -19.08
C PRO A 185 2.48 13.49 -17.75
N ASP A 186 2.90 14.74 -17.61
CA ASP A 186 3.47 15.27 -16.36
C ASP A 186 2.41 15.45 -15.25
N ALA A 187 1.14 15.62 -15.62
CA ALA A 187 0.04 15.75 -14.66
C ALA A 187 -0.36 14.41 -14.03
N TYR A 188 -0.06 13.30 -14.71
CA TYR A 188 -0.35 11.95 -14.24
C TYR A 188 0.38 11.61 -12.92
N PRO A 189 1.72 11.69 -12.82
CA PRO A 189 2.43 11.39 -11.58
C PRO A 189 2.12 12.42 -10.48
N ALA A 190 1.84 13.69 -10.84
CA ALA A 190 1.42 14.69 -9.87
C ALA A 190 0.10 14.30 -9.17
N ALA A 191 -0.86 13.76 -9.92
CA ALA A 191 -2.11 13.24 -9.37
C ALA A 191 -1.86 12.03 -8.45
N GLU A 192 -1.06 11.05 -8.90
CA GLU A 192 -0.72 9.87 -8.10
C GLU A 192 -0.04 10.25 -6.77
N TYR A 193 0.92 11.17 -6.79
CA TYR A 193 1.59 11.65 -5.57
C TYR A 193 0.65 12.39 -4.63
N PHE A 194 -0.25 13.23 -5.17
CA PHE A 194 -1.23 13.94 -4.36
C PHE A 194 -2.17 12.97 -3.63
N PHE A 195 -2.75 11.99 -4.35
CA PHE A 195 -3.64 11.01 -3.75
C PHE A 195 -2.92 10.02 -2.83
N SER A 196 -1.66 9.69 -3.11
CA SER A 196 -0.80 8.90 -2.22
C SER A 196 -0.56 9.63 -0.89
N PHE A 197 -0.27 10.93 -0.94
CA PHE A 197 -0.12 11.75 0.26
C PHE A 197 -1.40 11.79 1.10
N LEU A 198 -2.57 11.96 0.45
CA LEU A 198 -3.86 11.87 1.13
C LEU A 198 -4.09 10.49 1.73
N SER A 199 -3.78 9.41 1.01
CA SER A 199 -3.90 8.04 1.49
C SER A 199 -3.08 7.81 2.77
N VAL A 200 -1.84 8.33 2.83
CA VAL A 200 -1.00 8.26 4.05
C VAL A 200 -1.66 8.98 5.22
N ALA A 201 -2.18 10.20 5.00
CA ALA A 201 -2.86 10.95 6.06
C ALA A 201 -4.10 10.21 6.59
N TRP A 202 -4.86 9.53 5.72
CA TRP A 202 -5.99 8.70 6.13
C TRP A 202 -5.57 7.39 6.78
N LEU A 203 -4.46 6.78 6.36
CA LEU A 203 -3.89 5.60 7.00
C LEU A 203 -3.48 5.90 8.43
N VAL A 204 -2.90 7.07 8.70
CA VAL A 204 -2.56 7.50 10.07
C VAL A 204 -3.82 7.62 10.92
N LYS A 205 -4.88 8.25 10.40
CA LYS A 205 -6.18 8.33 11.09
C LYS A 205 -6.78 6.95 11.36
N ALA A 206 -6.70 6.04 10.38
CA ALA A 206 -7.15 4.66 10.54
C ALA A 206 -6.34 3.95 11.64
N ALA A 207 -5.01 4.04 11.60
CA ALA A 207 -4.14 3.45 12.60
C ALA A 207 -4.48 3.98 14.01
N MET A 208 -4.60 5.29 14.19
CA MET A 208 -5.02 5.90 15.47
C MET A 208 -6.33 5.29 15.99
N ALA A 209 -7.37 5.25 15.16
CA ALA A 209 -8.68 4.76 15.55
C ALA A 209 -8.70 3.25 15.87
N LEU A 210 -7.87 2.46 15.17
CA LEU A 210 -7.88 1.01 15.24
C LEU A 210 -6.93 0.44 16.30
N THR A 211 -5.85 1.15 16.61
CA THR A 211 -4.82 0.71 17.58
C THR A 211 -4.80 1.53 18.87
N GLY A 212 -5.56 2.63 18.93
CA GLY A 212 -5.61 3.55 20.07
C GLY A 212 -4.34 4.39 20.26
N LEU A 213 -3.48 4.46 19.24
CA LEU A 213 -2.25 5.24 19.31
C LEU A 213 -2.51 6.74 19.11
N SER A 214 -1.62 7.57 19.67
CA SER A 214 -1.57 9.00 19.31
C SER A 214 -1.12 9.18 17.85
N ALA A 215 -1.40 10.34 17.25
CA ALA A 215 -1.05 10.63 15.86
C ALA A 215 0.45 10.41 15.56
N ALA A 216 1.35 10.87 16.44
CA ALA A 216 2.78 10.69 16.26
C ALA A 216 3.21 9.21 16.29
N ARG A 217 2.59 8.40 17.16
CA ARG A 217 2.85 6.94 17.25
C ARG A 217 2.28 6.20 16.06
N ALA A 218 1.07 6.56 15.62
CA ALA A 218 0.44 5.99 14.43
C ALA A 218 1.25 6.30 13.16
N PHE A 219 1.75 7.53 13.02
CA PHE A 219 2.64 7.93 11.93
C PHE A 219 3.95 7.14 11.96
N ALA A 220 4.59 7.05 13.13
CA ALA A 220 5.82 6.28 13.32
C ALA A 220 5.67 4.76 13.15
N ALA A 221 4.43 4.25 13.14
CA ALA A 221 4.13 2.87 12.80
C ALA A 221 3.82 2.72 11.30
N ALA A 222 2.97 3.61 10.76
CA ALA A 222 2.47 3.54 9.39
C ALA A 222 3.57 3.77 8.34
N VAL A 223 4.42 4.79 8.51
CA VAL A 223 5.44 5.10 7.51
C VAL A 223 6.48 3.98 7.40
N PRO A 224 7.10 3.47 8.49
CA PRO A 224 8.01 2.34 8.36
C PRO A 224 7.34 1.06 7.86
N ALA A 225 6.05 0.84 8.18
CA ALA A 225 5.30 -0.30 7.65
C ALA A 225 5.12 -0.21 6.12
N LEU A 226 4.78 0.98 5.60
CA LEU A 226 4.70 1.23 4.16
C LEU A 226 6.06 1.08 3.48
N LEU A 227 7.14 1.62 4.07
CA LEU A 227 8.49 1.46 3.54
C LEU A 227 8.94 -0.01 3.53
N GLY A 228 8.64 -0.75 4.60
CA GLY A 228 8.92 -2.18 4.68
C GLY A 228 8.12 -2.97 3.64
N ALA A 229 6.86 -2.60 3.40
CA ALA A 229 6.04 -3.23 2.38
C ALA A 229 6.48 -2.87 0.96
N ALA A 230 6.93 -1.64 0.72
CA ALA A 230 7.54 -1.25 -0.55
C ALA A 230 8.81 -2.06 -0.80
N ALA A 231 9.69 -2.18 0.21
CA ALA A 231 10.86 -3.04 0.14
C ALA A 231 10.47 -4.51 -0.12
N PHE A 232 9.32 -4.97 0.39
CA PHE A 232 8.81 -6.33 0.13
C PHE A 232 8.33 -6.49 -1.31
N ALA A 233 7.62 -5.50 -1.86
CA ALA A 233 7.25 -5.50 -3.28
C ALA A 233 8.48 -5.50 -4.19
N PHE A 234 9.49 -4.67 -3.89
CA PHE A 234 10.81 -4.71 -4.55
C PHE A 234 11.46 -6.08 -4.38
N SER A 235 11.23 -6.74 -3.23
CA SER A 235 11.79 -8.05 -2.96
C SER A 235 11.26 -9.14 -3.88
N LEU A 236 9.95 -9.12 -4.10
CA LEU A 236 9.28 -10.05 -4.99
C LEU A 236 9.75 -9.87 -6.44
N LEU A 237 10.00 -8.62 -6.86
CA LEU A 237 10.58 -8.34 -8.18
C LEU A 237 11.95 -9.01 -8.34
N ALA A 238 12.91 -8.74 -7.45
CA ALA A 238 14.27 -9.22 -7.69
C ALA A 238 14.50 -10.69 -7.34
N LEU A 239 13.58 -11.32 -6.61
CA LEU A 239 13.52 -12.78 -6.47
C LEU A 239 12.98 -13.47 -7.74
N GLY A 240 12.54 -12.70 -8.75
CA GLY A 240 11.91 -13.23 -9.96
C GLY A 240 10.52 -13.81 -9.71
N LEU A 241 9.95 -13.56 -8.53
CA LEU A 241 8.61 -14.00 -8.15
C LEU A 241 7.52 -13.13 -8.77
N VAL A 242 7.91 -11.92 -9.19
CA VAL A 242 7.06 -10.92 -9.80
C VAL A 242 7.83 -10.31 -10.97
N GLY A 243 7.23 -10.25 -12.16
CA GLY A 243 7.88 -9.67 -13.34
C GLY A 243 8.06 -8.14 -13.21
N PRO A 244 9.00 -7.51 -13.94
CA PRO A 244 9.20 -6.06 -13.95
C PRO A 244 7.93 -5.26 -14.22
N GLU A 245 7.08 -5.79 -15.11
CA GLU A 245 5.78 -5.23 -15.46
C GLU A 245 4.84 -5.18 -14.25
N VAL A 246 4.77 -6.27 -13.48
CA VAL A 246 3.95 -6.40 -12.28
C VAL A 246 4.47 -5.51 -11.15
N PHE A 247 5.79 -5.34 -11.07
CA PHE A 247 6.38 -4.44 -10.09
C PHE A 247 6.05 -2.97 -10.36
N HIS A 248 6.11 -2.51 -11.61
CA HIS A 248 5.65 -1.16 -11.96
C HIS A 248 4.16 -0.98 -11.71
N LEU A 249 3.35 -1.99 -12.02
CA LEU A 249 1.93 -1.97 -11.73
C LEU A 249 1.65 -1.81 -10.24
N LEU A 250 2.46 -2.42 -9.36
CA LEU A 250 2.35 -2.29 -7.91
C LEU A 250 2.88 -0.97 -7.34
N LEU A 251 3.70 -0.24 -8.09
CA LEU A 251 4.15 1.10 -7.71
C LEU A 251 3.17 2.20 -8.18
N LEU A 252 2.41 1.94 -9.25
CA LEU A 252 1.43 2.84 -9.86
C LEU A 252 -0.01 2.62 -9.31
N MET A 253 -0.26 1.53 -8.61
CA MET A 253 -1.56 1.19 -7.96
C MET A 253 -1.52 1.39 -6.45
#